data_AF-A0A9E4BH22-F1
#
_entry.id   AF-A0A9E4BH22-F1
#
_cell.length_a   1.000
_cell.length_b   1.000
_cell.length_c   1.000
_cell.angle_alpha   90.00
_cell.angle_beta   90.00
_cell.angle_gamma   90.00
#
_symmetry.space_group_name_H-M   'P 1'
#
loop_
_entity.id
_entity.type
_entity.pdbx_description
1 polymer ?
#
loop_
_entity_poly.entity_id
_entity_poly.type
_entity_poly.pdbx_seq_one_letter_code
_entity_poly.pdbx_strand_id
1 'polypeptide(L)' 'MQKLVGNKLDYARKNFKFTLLEYRPAPTPDETIDNRENYWKEVLLTRGKYGLNQN' A
#
# COMPACT_ATOMS: atom_id res chain seq x y z
N MET A 1 -1.31 26.92 -5.98
CA MET A 1 -1.55 25.49 -5.65
C MET A 1 -1.05 25.05 -4.26
N GLN A 2 -1.00 25.90 -3.22
CA GLN A 2 -0.45 25.50 -1.90
C GLN A 2 -1.48 25.23 -0.79
N LYS A 3 -2.79 25.43 -1.03
CA LYS A 3 -3.80 25.45 0.07
C LYS A 3 -4.55 24.13 0.34
N LEU A 4 -4.31 23.05 -0.40
CA LEU A 4 -5.08 21.79 -0.26
C LEU A 4 -4.38 20.66 0.50
N VAL A 5 -3.07 20.78 0.77
CA VAL A 5 -2.24 19.65 1.23
C VAL A 5 -1.88 19.73 2.72
N GLY A 6 -1.77 20.93 3.29
CA GLY A 6 -1.28 21.15 4.67
C GLY A 6 -2.04 20.33 5.72
N ASN A 7 -3.36 20.48 5.79
CA ASN A 7 -4.19 19.74 6.77
C ASN A 7 -4.27 18.22 6.48
N LYS A 8 -4.02 17.79 5.23
CA LYS A 8 -4.11 16.38 4.85
C LYS A 8 -2.82 15.60 5.15
N LEU A 9 -1.66 16.26 5.09
CA LEU A 9 -0.36 15.64 5.43
C LEU A 9 -0.25 15.28 6.90
N ASP A 10 -0.66 16.18 7.80
CA ASP A 10 -0.60 15.91 9.25
C ASP A 10 -1.58 14.80 9.63
N TYR A 11 -2.78 14.80 9.03
CA TYR A 11 -3.73 13.70 9.16
C TYR A 11 -3.12 12.38 8.68
N ALA A 12 -2.44 12.37 7.53
CA ALA A 12 -1.80 11.16 7.00
C ALA A 12 -0.70 10.65 7.92
N ARG A 13 0.22 11.50 8.38
CA ARG A 13 1.32 11.11 9.28
C ARG A 13 0.82 10.54 10.62
N LYS A 14 -0.27 11.12 11.15
CA LYS A 14 -0.86 10.67 12.41
C LYS A 14 -1.54 9.30 12.26
N ASN A 15 -2.32 9.12 11.20
CA ASN A 15 -3.25 7.98 11.09
C ASN A 15 -2.77 6.85 10.17
N PHE A 16 -1.91 7.12 9.18
CA PHE A 16 -1.32 6.10 8.33
C PHE A 16 0.03 5.65 8.88
N LYS A 17 0.16 4.34 9.07
CA LYS A 17 1.42 3.66 9.39
C LYS A 17 1.74 2.72 8.25
N PHE A 18 3.01 2.66 7.88
CA PHE A 18 3.50 1.75 6.86
C PHE A 18 4.58 0.86 7.49
N THR A 19 4.66 -0.35 6.98
CA THR A 19 5.71 -1.32 7.33
C THR A 19 6.13 -2.05 6.06
N LEU A 20 7.35 -2.56 6.06
CA LEU A 20 7.82 -3.43 5.00
C LEU A 20 7.23 -4.83 5.20
N LEU A 21 6.43 -5.32 4.26
CA LEU A 21 5.92 -6.69 4.28
C LEU A 21 6.97 -7.68 3.75
N GLU A 22 7.65 -7.29 2.67
CA GLU A 22 8.60 -8.17 1.99
C GLU A 22 9.59 -7.36 1.15
N TYR A 23 10.86 -7.74 1.19
CA TYR A 23 11.91 -7.17 0.35
C TYR A 23 12.10 -8.01 -0.92
N ARG A 24 12.29 -7.34 -2.05
CA ARG A 24 12.74 -7.94 -3.31
C ARG A 24 13.74 -7.03 -4.02
N PRO A 25 14.78 -7.60 -4.66
CA PRO A 25 15.74 -6.82 -5.42
C PRO A 25 15.11 -6.31 -6.73
N ALA A 26 15.64 -5.20 -7.26
CA ALA A 26 15.13 -4.54 -8.48
C ALA A 26 15.00 -5.42 -9.74
N PRO A 27 15.87 -6.42 -10.02
CA PRO A 27 15.72 -7.26 -11.22
C PRO A 27 14.69 -8.38 -11.05
N THR A 28 13.89 -8.38 -9.98
CA THR A 28 12.82 -9.39 -9.82
C THR A 28 11.77 -9.22 -10.92
N PRO A 29 11.37 -10.30 -11.62
CA PRO A 29 10.36 -10.19 -12.68
C PRO A 29 9.03 -9.66 -12.16
N ASP A 30 8.37 -8.84 -12.97
CA ASP A 30 7.08 -8.21 -12.63
C ASP A 30 6.02 -9.24 -12.22
N GLU A 31 5.92 -10.36 -12.94
CA GLU A 31 5.00 -11.45 -12.59
C GLU A 31 5.21 -11.97 -11.15
N THR A 32 6.46 -12.00 -10.69
CA THR A 32 6.76 -12.39 -9.30
C THR A 32 6.32 -11.31 -8.31
N ILE A 33 6.44 -10.03 -8.66
CA ILE A 33 5.92 -8.92 -7.85
C ILE A 33 4.40 -8.99 -7.77
N ASP A 34 3.73 -9.12 -8.91
CA ASP A 34 2.27 -9.15 -9.04
C ASP A 34 1.66 -10.29 -8.22
N ASN A 35 2.22 -11.49 -8.35
CA ASN A 35 1.75 -12.65 -7.59
C ASN A 35 1.88 -12.45 -6.07
N ARG A 36 2.90 -11.72 -5.63
CA ARG A 36 3.20 -11.53 -4.21
C ARG A 36 2.42 -10.37 -3.62
N GLU A 37 2.23 -9.32 -4.40
CA GLU A 37 1.27 -8.26 -4.11
C GLU A 37 -0.14 -8.86 -3.94
N ASN A 38 -0.57 -9.73 -4.86
CA ASN A 38 -1.86 -10.43 -4.75
C ASN A 38 -1.95 -11.30 -3.50
N TYR A 39 -0.92 -12.07 -3.18
CA TYR A 39 -0.87 -12.87 -1.97
C TYR A 39 -1.11 -12.02 -0.70
N TRP A 40 -0.41 -10.91 -0.55
CA TRP A 40 -0.57 -10.04 0.62
C TRP A 40 -1.95 -9.40 0.71
N LYS A 41 -2.54 -9.03 -0.44
CA LYS A 41 -3.90 -8.47 -0.47
C LYS A 41 -4.94 -9.44 0.06
N GLU A 42 -4.82 -10.72 -0.28
CA GLU A 42 -5.72 -11.76 0.19
C GLU A 42 -5.52 -12.04 1.68
N VAL A 43 -4.27 -12.27 2.11
CA VAL A 43 -3.96 -12.59 3.51
C VAL A 43 -4.36 -11.46 4.47
N LEU A 44 -4.18 -10.20 4.06
CA LEU A 44 -4.50 -9.02 4.86
C LEU A 44 -5.91 -8.49 4.61
N LEU A 45 -6.71 -9.16 3.76
CA LEU A 45 -8.07 -8.76 3.38
C LEU A 45 -8.15 -7.29 2.92
N THR A 46 -7.14 -6.82 2.19
CA THR A 46 -7.04 -5.40 1.85
C THR A 46 -7.99 -5.00 0.72
N ARG A 47 -8.69 -5.97 0.10
CA ARG A 47 -9.71 -5.76 -0.93
C ARG A 47 -11.11 -5.63 -0.32
N GLY A 48 -11.92 -4.76 -0.90
CA GLY A 48 -13.34 -4.64 -0.57
C GLY A 48 -13.59 -4.06 0.82
N LYS A 49 -14.24 -4.83 1.70
CA LYS A 49 -14.84 -4.31 2.95
C LYS A 49 -13.84 -3.79 3.98
N TYR A 50 -12.63 -4.35 4.02
CA TYR A 50 -11.70 -4.14 5.13
C TYR A 50 -10.43 -3.38 4.75
N GLY A 51 -10.22 -3.08 3.47
CA GLY A 51 -9.04 -2.35 3.03
C GLY A 51 -9.28 -1.40 1.87
N LEU A 52 -8.20 -0.74 1.48
CA LEU A 52 -8.22 0.36 0.52
C LEU A 52 -7.81 -0.07 -0.90
N ASN A 53 -7.56 -1.36 -1.12
CA ASN A 53 -7.10 -1.87 -2.40
C ASN A 53 -8.28 -2.12 -3.36
N GLN A 54 -8.23 -1.50 -4.55
CA GLN A 54 -9.34 -1.51 -5.52
C GLN A 54 -9.11 -2.36 -6.79
N ASN A 55 -7.89 -2.87 -7.00
CA ASN A 55 -7.58 -3.77 -8.11
C ASN A 55 -7.68 -5.25 -7.73
#